data_AF-A0A9E0V665-F1
#
_entry.id   AF-A0A9E0V665-F1
#
_cell.length_a   1.000
_cell.length_b   1.000
_cell.length_c   1.000
_cell.angle_alpha   90.00
_cell.angle_beta   90.00
_cell.angle_gamma   90.00
#
_symmetry.space_group_name_H-M   'P 1'
#
loop_
_entity.id
_entity.type
_entity.pdbx_description
1 polymer ?
#
loop_
_entity_poly.entity_id
_entity_poly.type
_entity_poly.pdbx_seq_one_letter_code
_entity_poly.pdbx_strand_id
1 'polypeptide(L)'
;MIGARTLFTDIVTEETFPSVSKGRSATLDAARNELLCHRYYYYLTFTDKRYEAIVTTLSDEFFLSNITIVEILKRYISTLQRLRNEKIGKTILAKKYPHFSW
;
A
#
# COMPACT_ATOMS: atom_id res chain seq x y z
N MET A 1 10.18 -18.10 41.08
CA MET A 1 10.96 -18.13 39.82
C MET A 1 10.87 -19.56 39.31
N ILE A 2 10.02 -19.89 38.34
CA ILE A 2 10.01 -19.62 36.89
C ILE A 2 8.51 -19.64 36.48
N GLY A 3 7.91 -18.71 35.74
CA GLY A 3 8.43 -17.79 34.74
C GLY A 3 7.85 -18.12 33.36
N ALA A 4 6.64 -17.63 33.06
CA ALA A 4 6.18 -17.21 31.72
C ALA A 4 6.19 -18.20 30.54
N ARG A 5 5.75 -19.46 30.70
CA ARG A 5 5.72 -20.44 29.59
C ARG A 5 4.35 -20.99 29.17
N THR A 6 3.26 -20.53 29.76
CA THR A 6 1.92 -21.14 29.57
C THR A 6 0.86 -20.23 28.97
N LEU A 7 1.12 -18.93 28.74
CA LEU A 7 0.08 -18.02 28.24
C LEU A 7 -0.28 -18.22 26.77
N PHE A 8 0.63 -18.79 25.96
CA PHE A 8 0.42 -18.91 24.50
C PHE A 8 0.04 -20.32 24.04
N THR A 9 0.24 -21.35 24.87
CA THR A 9 -0.07 -22.75 24.53
C THR A 9 -1.55 -23.09 24.64
N ASP A 10 -2.31 -22.40 25.50
CA ASP A 10 -3.75 -22.67 25.67
C ASP A 10 -4.64 -21.92 24.67
N ILE A 11 -4.11 -20.90 23.98
CA ILE A 11 -4.89 -20.07 23.05
C ILE A 11 -4.79 -20.59 21.61
N VAL A 12 -3.65 -21.20 21.26
CA VAL A 12 -3.41 -21.69 19.91
C VAL A 12 -3.45 -23.21 19.96
N THR A 13 -4.63 -23.77 19.71
CA THR A 13 -4.78 -25.17 19.30
C THR A 13 -3.75 -25.46 18.21
N GLU A 14 -3.05 -26.61 18.29
CA GLU A 14 -2.13 -27.06 17.24
C GLU A 14 -2.91 -27.38 15.95
N GLU A 15 -3.36 -26.34 15.26
CA GLU A 15 -3.85 -26.45 13.91
C GLU A 15 -2.64 -26.59 12.99
N THR A 16 -2.55 -27.72 12.32
CA THR A 16 -1.61 -27.94 11.23
C THR A 16 -1.87 -26.91 10.13
N PHE A 17 -1.14 -25.79 10.19
CA PHE A 17 -1.21 -24.77 9.16
C PHE A 17 -0.73 -25.37 7.83
N PRO A 18 -1.50 -25.23 6.73
CA PRO A 18 -1.05 -25.65 5.42
C PRO A 18 0.27 -24.95 5.10
N SER A 19 1.18 -25.63 4.40
CA SER A 19 2.48 -25.08 4.02
C SER A 19 2.28 -23.86 3.11
N VAL A 20 2.24 -22.68 3.71
CA VAL A 20 2.21 -21.40 2.99
C VAL A 20 3.50 -21.32 2.19
N SER A 21 3.39 -21.14 0.88
CA SER A 21 4.57 -20.94 0.04
C SER A 21 5.37 -19.75 0.58
N LYS A 22 6.68 -19.92 0.75
CA LYS A 22 7.57 -18.84 1.20
C LYS A 22 7.61 -17.75 0.12
N GLY A 23 6.76 -16.74 0.25
CA GLY A 23 6.68 -15.63 -0.69
C GLY A 23 5.75 -14.51 -0.21
N ARG A 24 5.83 -13.36 -0.90
CA ARG A 24 4.85 -12.27 -0.73
C ARG A 24 3.58 -12.62 -1.50
N SER A 25 2.43 -12.30 -0.93
CA SER A 25 1.15 -12.50 -1.62
C SER A 25 1.04 -11.54 -2.80
N ALA A 26 1.05 -12.08 -4.02
CA ALA A 26 0.95 -11.28 -5.24
C ALA A 26 -0.34 -10.44 -5.30
N THR A 27 -1.42 -10.93 -4.69
CA THR A 27 -2.71 -10.22 -4.62
C THR A 27 -2.62 -9.00 -3.69
N LEU A 28 -1.99 -9.15 -2.53
CA LEU A 28 -1.77 -8.03 -1.60
C LEU A 28 -0.78 -7.00 -2.16
N ASP A 29 0.28 -7.46 -2.83
CA ASP A 29 1.22 -6.58 -3.53
C ASP A 29 0.52 -5.77 -4.63
N ALA A 30 -0.34 -6.39 -5.42
CA ALA A 30 -1.12 -5.71 -6.45
C ALA A 30 -2.07 -4.67 -5.85
N ALA A 31 -2.78 -5.01 -4.77
CA ALA A 31 -3.67 -4.08 -4.07
C ALA A 31 -2.92 -2.87 -3.49
N ARG A 32 -1.76 -3.10 -2.84
CA ARG A 32 -0.89 -2.02 -2.34
C ARG A 32 -0.44 -1.12 -3.49
N ASN A 33 0.06 -1.70 -4.58
CA ASN A 33 0.61 -0.95 -5.70
C ASN A 33 -0.47 -0.12 -6.41
N GLU A 34 -1.69 -0.66 -6.52
CA GLU A 34 -2.83 0.09 -7.03
C GLU A 34 -3.12 1.30 -6.14
N LEU A 35 -3.25 1.11 -4.84
CA LEU A 35 -3.48 2.17 -3.86
C LEU A 35 -2.38 3.24 -3.91
N LEU A 36 -1.10 2.83 -3.96
CA LEU A 36 0.06 3.71 -4.10
C LEU A 36 -0.09 4.62 -5.34
N CYS A 37 -0.55 4.10 -6.47
CA CYS A 37 -0.77 4.91 -7.67
C CYS A 37 -1.89 5.94 -7.50
N HIS A 38 -2.99 5.55 -6.85
CA HIS A 38 -4.08 6.49 -6.53
C HIS A 38 -3.56 7.58 -5.57
N ARG A 39 -2.68 7.22 -4.64
CA ARG A 39 -2.09 8.13 -3.67
C ARG A 39 -1.11 9.11 -4.31
N TYR A 40 -0.27 8.63 -5.22
CA TYR A 40 0.58 9.46 -6.06
C TYR A 40 -0.24 10.46 -6.87
N TYR A 41 -1.29 10.00 -7.56
CA TYR A 41 -2.20 10.85 -8.32
C TYR A 41 -2.83 11.93 -7.44
N TYR A 42 -3.26 11.56 -6.23
CA TYR A 42 -3.82 12.48 -5.26
C TYR A 42 -2.84 13.61 -4.91
N TYR A 43 -1.61 13.28 -4.51
CA TYR A 43 -0.62 14.30 -4.16
C TYR A 43 -0.27 15.18 -5.37
N LEU A 44 -0.14 14.59 -6.55
CA LEU A 44 0.17 15.32 -7.78
C LEU A 44 -0.94 16.31 -8.18
N THR A 45 -2.20 16.00 -7.87
CA THR A 45 -3.36 16.77 -8.37
C THR A 45 -3.91 17.75 -7.35
N PHE A 46 -3.94 17.37 -6.07
CA PHE A 46 -4.64 18.12 -5.02
C PHE A 46 -3.69 18.77 -4.01
N THR A 47 -2.38 18.64 -4.20
CA THR A 47 -1.37 19.29 -3.35
C THR A 47 -0.31 19.98 -4.20
N ASP A 48 0.43 20.92 -3.62
CA ASP A 48 1.54 21.62 -4.29
C ASP A 48 2.89 20.88 -4.16
N LYS A 49 2.85 19.56 -3.88
CA LYS A 49 4.07 18.77 -3.71
C LYS A 49 4.71 18.50 -5.07
N ARG A 50 6.02 18.73 -5.15
CA ARG A 50 6.84 18.36 -6.32
C ARG A 50 7.13 16.86 -6.31
N TYR A 51 7.45 16.31 -7.48
CA TYR A 51 7.70 14.88 -7.70
C TYR A 51 8.56 14.22 -6.61
N GLU A 52 9.74 14.78 -6.30
CA GLU A 52 10.66 14.21 -5.30
C GLU A 52 10.06 14.17 -3.89
N ALA A 53 9.34 15.22 -3.51
CA ALA A 53 8.65 15.29 -2.22
C ALA A 53 7.50 14.28 -2.16
N ILE A 54 6.76 14.08 -3.26
CA ILE A 54 5.71 13.05 -3.35
C ILE A 54 6.32 11.66 -3.18
N VAL A 55 7.39 11.34 -3.92
CA VAL A 55 8.05 10.03 -3.86
C VAL A 55 8.56 9.75 -2.45
N THR A 56 9.17 10.74 -1.79
CA THR A 56 9.64 10.62 -0.40
C THR A 56 8.47 10.39 0.56
N THR A 57 7.38 11.16 0.42
CA THR A 57 6.17 10.98 1.24
C THR A 57 5.59 9.57 1.06
N LEU A 58 5.52 9.07 -0.17
CA LEU A 58 5.02 7.71 -0.45
C LEU A 58 5.96 6.62 0.07
N SER A 59 7.27 6.85 0.04
CA SER A 59 8.25 5.94 0.64
C SER A 59 7.97 5.74 2.12
N ASP A 60 7.72 6.84 2.85
CA ASP A 60 7.41 6.80 4.28
C ASP A 60 6.01 6.19 4.54
N GLU A 61 5.01 6.53 3.73
CA GLU A 61 3.62 6.07 3.88
C GLU A 61 3.46 4.57 3.59
N PHE A 62 4.24 4.01 2.66
CA PHE A 62 4.16 2.61 2.24
C PHE A 62 5.33 1.73 2.68
N PHE A 63 6.33 2.30 3.37
CA PHE A 63 7.55 1.62 3.82
C PHE A 63 8.31 0.94 2.67
N LEU A 64 8.43 1.64 1.54
CA LEU A 64 9.12 1.17 0.34
C LEU A 64 10.21 2.14 -0.06
N SER A 65 11.32 1.64 -0.60
CA SER A 65 12.38 2.52 -1.10
C SER A 65 11.86 3.42 -2.23
N ASN A 66 12.39 4.63 -2.34
CA ASN A 66 12.09 5.56 -3.43
C ASN A 66 12.23 4.90 -4.81
N ILE A 67 13.26 4.07 -5.01
CA ILE A 67 13.47 3.35 -6.28
C ILE A 67 12.29 2.42 -6.56
N THR A 68 11.86 1.65 -5.56
CA THR A 68 10.70 0.76 -5.67
C THR A 68 9.41 1.53 -5.97
N ILE A 69 9.18 2.68 -5.34
CA ILE A 69 8.04 3.56 -5.64
C ILE A 69 8.05 3.92 -7.12
N VAL A 70 9.18 4.40 -7.65
CA VAL A 70 9.31 4.82 -9.04
C VAL A 70 9.08 3.66 -10.02
N GLU A 71 9.60 2.47 -9.72
CA GLU A 71 9.38 1.28 -10.54
C GLU A 71 7.91 0.86 -10.57
N ILE A 72 7.22 0.92 -9.42
CA ILE A 72 5.78 0.65 -9.33
C ILE A 72 5.01 1.66 -10.18
N LEU A 73 5.29 2.97 -10.02
CA LEU A 73 4.61 4.02 -10.78
C LEU A 73 4.80 3.85 -12.29
N LYS A 74 6.01 3.48 -12.74
CA LYS A 74 6.29 3.17 -14.15
C LYS A 74 5.47 1.98 -14.65
N ARG A 75 5.40 0.90 -13.85
CA ARG A 75 4.63 -0.32 -14.22
C ARG A 75 3.13 -0.06 -14.28
N TYR A 76 2.62 0.87 -13.48
CA TYR A 76 1.20 1.24 -13.42
C TYR A 76 0.87 2.55 -14.15
N ILE A 77 1.72 2.97 -15.10
CA ILE A 77 1.54 4.23 -15.83
C ILE A 77 0.19 4.35 -16.54
N SER A 78 -0.35 3.25 -17.06
CA SER A 78 -1.67 3.19 -17.69
C SER A 78 -2.79 3.53 -16.70
N THR A 79 -2.66 3.11 -15.43
CA THR A 79 -3.60 3.45 -14.36
C THR A 79 -3.55 4.94 -14.06
N LEU A 80 -2.35 5.52 -13.97
CA LEU A 80 -2.17 6.96 -13.75
C LEU A 80 -2.76 7.80 -14.90
N GLN A 81 -2.54 7.37 -16.15
CA GLN A 81 -3.13 8.00 -17.33
C GLN A 81 -4.65 7.96 -17.28
N ARG A 82 -5.23 6.81 -16.92
CA ARG A 82 -6.69 6.66 -16.75
C ARG A 82 -7.23 7.62 -15.68
N LEU A 83 -6.63 7.62 -14.48
CA LEU A 83 -7.04 8.52 -13.38
C LEU A 83 -7.01 9.99 -13.79
N ARG A 84 -5.98 10.40 -14.55
CA ARG A 84 -5.85 11.75 -15.08
C ARG A 84 -6.91 12.08 -16.12
N ASN A 85 -7.16 11.18 -17.06
CA ASN A 85 -8.12 11.38 -18.15
C ASN A 85 -9.56 11.44 -17.62
N GLU A 86 -9.89 10.58 -16.67
CA GLU A 86 -11.20 10.53 -16.00
C GLU A 86 -11.38 11.66 -14.97
N LYS A 87 -10.32 12.44 -14.68
CA LYS A 87 -10.31 13.53 -13.68
C LYS A 87 -10.91 13.08 -12.34
N ILE A 88 -10.43 11.94 -11.83
CA ILE A 88 -10.98 11.35 -10.62
C ILE A 88 -10.87 12.33 -9.44
N GLY A 89 -12.02 12.71 -8.89
CA GLY A 89 -12.09 13.62 -7.75
C GLY A 89 -11.67 12.97 -6.43
N LYS A 90 -11.22 13.80 -5.48
CA LYS A 90 -10.87 13.39 -4.10
C LYS A 90 -11.97 12.57 -3.42
N THR A 91 -13.25 12.91 -3.61
CA THR A 91 -14.39 12.20 -3.02
C THR A 91 -14.47 10.73 -3.46
N ILE A 92 -14.12 10.42 -4.71
CA ILE A 92 -14.14 9.05 -5.24
C ILE A 92 -13.01 8.24 -4.59
N LEU A 93 -11.83 8.83 -4.43
CA LEU A 93 -10.70 8.21 -3.76
C LEU A 93 -11.01 7.93 -2.28
N ALA A 94 -11.60 8.89 -1.59
CA ALA A 94 -12.04 8.74 -0.21
C ALA A 94 -13.10 7.64 -0.03
N LYS A 95 -14.05 7.52 -0.97
CA LYS A 95 -15.03 6.43 -0.96
C LYS A 95 -14.38 5.06 -1.18
N LYS A 96 -13.38 4.98 -2.07
CA LYS A 96 -12.68 3.72 -2.39
C LYS A 96 -11.75 3.27 -1.25
N TYR A 97 -11.08 4.21 -0.60
CA TYR A 97 -10.10 3.94 0.45
C TYR A 97 -10.38 4.80 1.69
N PRO A 98 -11.44 4.50 2.45
CA PRO A 98 -11.91 5.36 3.54
C PRO A 98 -10.94 5.45 4.72
N HIS A 99 -10.00 4.51 4.83
CA HIS A 99 -8.97 4.46 5.87
C HIS A 99 -7.76 5.36 5.58
N PHE A 100 -7.70 6.01 4.41
CA PHE A 100 -6.65 6.98 4.07
C PHE A 100 -7.15 8.42 4.21
N SER A 101 -6.25 9.31 4.61
CA SER A 101 -6.52 10.74 4.71
C SER A 101 -6.36 11.44 3.35
N TRP A 102 -7.38 11.39 2.49
CA TRP A 102 -7.40 12.13 1.22
C TRP A 102 -7.65 13.62 1.42
#